data_AF-A0A7Z7N6X8-F1
#
_entry.id   AF-A0A7Z7N6X8-F1
#
_cell.length_a   1.000
_cell.length_b   1.000
_cell.length_c   1.000
_cell.angle_alpha   90.00
_cell.angle_beta   90.00
_cell.angle_gamma   90.00
#
_symmetry.space_group_name_H-M   'P 1'
#
loop_
_entity.id
_entity.type
_entity.pdbx_description
1 polymer ?
#
loop_
_entity_poly.entity_id
_entity_poly.type
_entity_poly.pdbx_seq_one_letter_code
_entity_poly.pdbx_strand_id
1 'polypeptide(L)'
;MPDERFARAIPLAGTSGQVYVERRAIPLAIADVAGMRFDPDWDGRAAVLVGLYDREGKLTSVHGRYLTTTRGQNKMLTVGCGGGVACVGDGWRAGHLILVEGIFDALSLAVCGWSAVATIGRWAPWLPEVCAHRTVWLGFDANAPGDREAERFRQVLPNTTVIRLLPPMRCKDWNTALVKRGPAVVARWLRDNIVAADKASHR
;
A
#
# COMPACT_ATOMS: atom_id res chain seq x y z
N MET A 1 -13.96 -12.48 14.60
CA MET A 1 -13.64 -11.04 14.51
C MET A 1 -12.32 -10.81 13.77
N PRO A 2 -12.02 -9.60 13.26
CA PRO A 2 -10.74 -9.30 12.59
C PRO A 2 -9.52 -9.61 13.47
N ASP A 3 -9.55 -9.25 14.75
CA ASP A 3 -8.45 -9.49 15.70
C ASP A 3 -8.11 -10.97 15.85
N GLU A 4 -9.12 -11.80 16.09
CA GLU A 4 -8.95 -13.25 16.23
C GLU A 4 -8.38 -13.89 14.96
N ARG A 5 -8.81 -13.40 13.79
CA ARG A 5 -8.33 -13.86 12.49
C ARG A 5 -6.87 -13.47 12.28
N PHE A 6 -6.50 -12.23 12.60
CA PHE A 6 -5.11 -11.78 12.49
C PHE A 6 -4.19 -12.48 13.49
N ALA A 7 -4.66 -12.72 14.71
CA ALA A 7 -3.89 -13.38 15.76
C ALA A 7 -3.56 -14.85 15.44
N ARG A 8 -4.39 -15.53 14.62
CA ARG A 8 -4.12 -16.89 14.15
C ARG A 8 -3.12 -16.95 12.99
N ALA A 9 -2.85 -15.82 12.35
CA ALA A 9 -1.93 -15.75 11.23
C ALA A 9 -0.49 -15.92 11.71
N ILE A 10 0.29 -16.69 10.97
CA ILE A 10 1.67 -17.05 11.32
C ILE A 10 2.68 -16.12 10.64
N PRO A 11 3.94 -16.05 11.13
CA PRO A 11 5.00 -15.35 10.43
C PRO A 11 5.20 -15.85 9.00
N LEU A 12 5.71 -14.99 8.12
CA LEU A 12 5.96 -15.37 6.72
C LEU A 12 7.11 -16.37 6.58
N ALA A 13 8.12 -16.30 7.45
CA ALA A 13 9.36 -17.08 7.34
C ALA A 13 9.09 -18.59 7.23
N GLY A 14 9.67 -19.23 6.21
CA GLY A 14 9.52 -20.66 5.96
C GLY A 14 8.17 -21.08 5.36
N THR A 15 7.30 -20.14 4.99
CA THR A 15 5.97 -20.43 4.43
C THR A 15 5.90 -20.16 2.93
N SER A 16 4.83 -20.62 2.27
CA SER A 16 4.52 -20.22 0.90
C SER A 16 4.22 -18.72 0.77
N GLY A 17 3.84 -18.06 1.87
CA GLY A 17 3.71 -16.61 1.95
C GLY A 17 5.03 -15.88 1.73
N GLN A 18 6.14 -16.35 2.31
CA GLN A 18 7.48 -15.79 2.05
C GLN A 18 7.82 -15.89 0.55
N VAL A 19 7.70 -17.09 -0.02
CA VAL A 19 7.98 -17.32 -1.46
C VAL A 19 7.14 -16.38 -2.33
N TYR A 20 5.88 -16.14 -1.95
CA TYR A 20 4.98 -15.25 -2.66
C TYR A 20 5.44 -13.79 -2.65
N VAL A 21 5.86 -13.25 -1.49
CA VAL A 21 6.30 -11.85 -1.37
C VAL A 21 7.66 -11.64 -2.04
N GLU A 22 8.58 -12.60 -1.92
CA GLU A 22 9.91 -12.52 -2.52
C GLU A 22 9.84 -12.57 -4.05
N ARG A 23 8.94 -13.37 -4.63
CA ARG A 23 8.67 -13.36 -6.08
C ARG A 23 8.17 -12.01 -6.58
N ARG A 24 7.58 -11.20 -5.71
CA ARG A 24 7.17 -9.82 -6.00
C ARG A 24 8.27 -8.79 -5.72
N ALA A 25 9.50 -9.26 -5.58
CA ALA A 25 10.69 -8.48 -5.24
C ALA A 25 10.60 -7.75 -3.89
N ILE A 26 9.77 -8.24 -2.96
CA ILE A 26 9.68 -7.71 -1.60
C ILE A 26 10.54 -8.56 -0.67
N PRO A 27 11.63 -8.02 -0.09
CA PRO A 27 12.41 -8.73 0.92
C PRO A 27 11.56 -9.10 2.14
N LEU A 28 11.77 -10.31 2.66
CA LEU A 28 11.04 -10.81 3.84
C LEU A 28 11.08 -9.82 5.02
N ALA A 29 12.25 -9.22 5.30
CA ALA A 29 12.39 -8.26 6.39
C ALA A 29 11.48 -7.03 6.23
N ILE A 30 11.28 -6.54 5.00
CA ILE A 30 10.38 -5.40 4.75
C ILE A 30 8.92 -5.81 4.94
N ALA A 31 8.56 -7.01 4.47
CA ALA A 31 7.21 -7.54 4.68
C ALA A 31 6.90 -7.78 6.17
N ASP A 32 7.85 -8.31 6.94
CA ASP A 32 7.67 -8.58 8.38
C ASP A 32 7.58 -7.28 9.20
N VAL A 33 8.43 -6.29 8.92
CA VAL A 33 8.34 -4.95 9.54
C VAL A 33 7.01 -4.26 9.22
N ALA A 34 6.46 -4.47 8.02
CA ALA A 34 5.13 -3.99 7.64
C ALA A 34 3.99 -4.78 8.33
N GLY A 35 4.30 -5.75 9.17
CA GLY A 35 3.33 -6.57 9.88
C GLY A 35 2.60 -7.59 8.99
N MET A 36 3.16 -7.94 7.83
CA MET A 36 2.54 -8.99 7.01
C MET A 36 2.61 -10.35 7.71
N ARG A 37 1.51 -11.08 7.61
CA ARG A 37 1.37 -12.44 8.14
C ARG A 37 0.91 -13.40 7.05
N PHE A 38 0.93 -14.68 7.35
CA PHE A 38 0.45 -15.73 6.46
C PHE A 38 -0.68 -16.51 7.13
N ASP A 39 -1.71 -16.83 6.35
CA ASP A 39 -2.75 -17.75 6.77
C ASP A 39 -2.90 -18.82 5.68
N PRO A 40 -2.63 -20.10 5.98
CA PRO A 40 -2.76 -21.19 5.01
C PRO A 40 -4.22 -21.44 4.61
N ASP A 41 -5.20 -20.98 5.40
CA ASP A 41 -6.63 -21.24 5.22
C ASP A 41 -7.48 -19.97 5.41
N TRP A 42 -7.09 -18.88 4.74
CA TRP A 42 -7.89 -17.67 4.69
C TRP A 42 -9.16 -17.93 3.88
N ASP A 43 -10.27 -18.28 4.54
CA ASP A 43 -11.55 -18.56 3.86
C ASP A 43 -11.40 -19.66 2.78
N GLY A 44 -10.72 -20.76 3.13
CA GLY A 44 -10.52 -21.92 2.26
C GLY A 44 -9.25 -21.86 1.40
N ARG A 45 -8.45 -20.79 1.46
CA ARG A 45 -7.28 -20.61 0.57
C ARG A 45 -6.13 -19.89 1.25
N ALA A 46 -4.91 -20.32 0.93
CA ALA A 46 -3.70 -19.66 1.41
C ALA A 46 -3.63 -18.18 0.97
N ALA A 47 -3.38 -17.29 1.93
CA ALA A 47 -3.25 -15.85 1.71
C ALA A 47 -2.12 -15.23 2.54
N VAL A 48 -1.55 -14.15 2.02
CA VAL A 48 -0.78 -13.21 2.84
C VAL A 48 -1.72 -12.13 3.37
N LEU A 49 -1.58 -11.81 4.65
CA LEU A 49 -2.47 -10.93 5.39
C LEU A 49 -1.77 -9.64 5.80
N VAL A 50 -2.53 -8.56 5.90
CA VAL A 50 -2.12 -7.30 6.53
C VAL A 50 -3.28 -6.71 7.33
N GLY A 51 -2.98 -6.12 8.48
CA GLY A 51 -3.95 -5.38 9.28
C GLY A 51 -4.21 -3.98 8.72
N LEU A 52 -5.45 -3.51 8.85
CA LEU A 52 -5.85 -2.15 8.53
C LEU A 52 -6.23 -1.45 9.83
N TYR A 53 -5.53 -0.37 10.14
CA TYR A 53 -5.62 0.31 11.43
C TYR A 53 -6.20 1.71 11.26
N ASP A 54 -7.01 2.15 12.21
CA ASP A 54 -7.45 3.54 12.30
C ASP A 54 -6.31 4.47 12.79
N ARG A 55 -6.65 5.74 13.01
CA ARG A 55 -5.68 6.76 13.44
C ARG A 55 -5.09 6.44 14.82
N GLU A 56 -5.90 5.87 15.70
CA GLU A 56 -5.56 5.49 17.06
C GLU A 56 -4.74 4.19 17.13
N GLY A 57 -4.54 3.52 15.98
CA GLY A 57 -3.79 2.28 15.89
C GLY A 57 -4.62 1.04 16.25
N LYS A 58 -5.94 1.16 16.33
CA LYS A 58 -6.84 0.03 16.54
C LYS A 58 -7.08 -0.70 15.23
N LEU A 59 -7.01 -2.03 15.27
CA LEU A 59 -7.31 -2.86 14.12
C LEU A 59 -8.80 -2.76 13.77
N THR A 60 -9.09 -2.37 12.53
CA THR A 60 -10.47 -2.23 12.01
C THR A 60 -10.84 -3.41 11.12
N SER A 61 -9.88 -3.89 10.32
CA SER A 61 -10.06 -5.00 9.40
C SER A 61 -8.74 -5.67 9.06
N VAL A 62 -8.84 -6.87 8.49
CA VAL A 62 -7.71 -7.66 7.98
C VAL A 62 -7.93 -7.88 6.50
N HIS A 63 -6.93 -7.55 5.69
CA HIS A 63 -6.94 -7.80 4.26
C HIS A 63 -6.05 -9.01 3.93
N GLY A 64 -6.63 -9.99 3.26
CA GLY A 64 -5.93 -11.14 2.71
C GLY A 64 -5.82 -11.08 1.19
N ARG A 65 -4.59 -11.25 0.69
CA ARG A 65 -4.29 -11.45 -0.73
C ARG A 65 -3.97 -12.92 -0.97
N TYR A 66 -4.79 -13.59 -1.78
CA TYR A 66 -4.57 -14.98 -2.11
C TYR A 66 -3.28 -15.20 -2.90
N LEU A 67 -2.57 -16.28 -2.59
CA LEU A 67 -1.32 -16.65 -3.26
C LEU A 67 -1.57 -17.11 -4.70
N THR A 68 -2.71 -17.78 -4.92
CA THR A 68 -3.16 -18.27 -6.22
C THR A 68 -4.46 -17.59 -6.61
N THR A 69 -4.62 -17.31 -7.91
CA THR A 69 -5.85 -16.71 -8.44
C THR A 69 -6.29 -17.50 -9.66
N THR A 70 -7.47 -18.11 -9.59
CA THR A 70 -8.12 -18.74 -10.73
C THR A 70 -9.04 -17.72 -11.42
N ARG A 71 -9.22 -17.84 -12.74
CA ARG A 71 -10.14 -16.98 -13.50
C ARG A 71 -11.54 -17.05 -12.87
N GLY A 72 -12.17 -15.89 -12.67
CA GLY A 72 -13.51 -15.77 -12.08
C GLY A 72 -13.55 -15.76 -10.55
N GLN A 73 -12.43 -16.02 -9.86
CA GLN A 73 -12.38 -15.92 -8.40
C GLN A 73 -11.87 -14.55 -7.94
N ASN A 74 -12.37 -14.12 -6.78
CA ASN A 74 -11.83 -12.96 -6.08
C ASN A 74 -10.36 -13.20 -5.74
N LYS A 75 -9.53 -12.18 -6.05
CA LYS A 75 -8.07 -12.21 -5.80
C LYS A 75 -7.71 -11.91 -4.35
N MET A 76 -8.67 -11.39 -3.58
CA MET A 76 -8.47 -10.90 -2.22
C MET A 76 -9.79 -10.89 -1.45
N LEU A 77 -9.68 -10.89 -0.12
CA LEU A 77 -10.80 -10.81 0.81
C LEU A 77 -10.40 -9.94 1.99
N THR A 78 -11.24 -8.96 2.35
CA THR A 78 -11.06 -8.14 3.56
C THR A 78 -12.17 -8.45 4.55
N VAL A 79 -11.81 -8.77 5.79
CA VAL A 79 -12.74 -9.04 6.90
C VAL A 79 -12.67 -7.92 7.93
N GLY A 80 -13.82 -7.35 8.30
CA GLY A 80 -13.92 -6.25 9.27
C GLY A 80 -14.52 -4.97 8.69
N CYS A 81 -14.65 -3.96 9.54
CA CYS A 81 -15.22 -2.67 9.17
C CYS A 81 -14.26 -1.83 8.32
N GLY A 82 -14.79 -0.76 7.70
CA GLY A 82 -13.95 0.27 7.09
C GLY A 82 -13.29 1.16 8.16
N GLY A 83 -12.60 2.22 7.70
CA GLY A 83 -12.02 3.21 8.60
C GLY A 83 -10.53 3.03 8.89
N GLY A 84 -9.91 1.93 8.45
CA GLY A 84 -8.46 1.73 8.58
C GLY A 84 -7.72 1.72 7.25
N VAL A 85 -6.39 1.87 7.36
CA VAL A 85 -5.43 1.76 6.25
C VAL A 85 -4.27 0.84 6.66
N ALA A 86 -3.53 0.33 5.68
CA ALA A 86 -2.28 -0.37 5.96
C ALA A 86 -1.09 0.59 5.79
N CYS A 87 -0.27 0.71 6.83
CA CYS A 87 0.92 1.57 6.82
C CYS A 87 2.19 0.74 6.63
N VAL A 88 3.12 1.24 5.80
CA VAL A 88 4.47 0.68 5.66
C VAL A 88 5.48 1.78 5.98
N GLY A 89 6.47 1.47 6.81
CA GLY A 89 7.38 2.47 7.39
C GLY A 89 6.63 3.39 8.36
N ASP A 90 6.90 4.69 8.29
CA ASP A 90 6.22 5.71 9.12
C ASP A 90 4.76 5.97 8.69
N GLY A 91 4.31 5.37 7.58
CA GLY A 91 2.94 5.46 7.09
C GLY A 91 2.44 6.90 6.94
N TRP A 92 1.28 7.20 7.53
CA TRP A 92 0.69 8.53 7.46
C TRP A 92 1.45 9.61 8.26
N ARG A 93 2.36 9.21 9.15
CA ARG A 93 3.22 10.10 9.94
C ARG A 93 4.49 10.53 9.19
N ALA A 94 4.79 9.90 8.04
CA ALA A 94 5.96 10.22 7.23
C ALA A 94 5.94 11.68 6.75
N GLY A 95 7.11 12.33 6.66
CA GLY A 95 7.20 13.71 6.13
C GLY A 95 6.58 13.85 4.73
N HIS A 96 6.89 12.91 3.83
CA HIS A 96 6.21 12.76 2.54
C HIS A 96 5.11 11.70 2.66
N LEU A 97 3.85 12.14 2.58
CA LEU A 97 2.71 11.22 2.64
C LEU A 97 2.38 10.69 1.24
N ILE A 98 2.65 9.41 0.99
CA ILE A 98 2.32 8.73 -0.26
C ILE A 98 1.14 7.77 -0.03
N LEU A 99 0.04 7.99 -0.73
CA LEU A 99 -1.13 7.11 -0.74
C LEU A 99 -1.10 6.22 -1.98
N VAL A 100 -1.29 4.92 -1.80
CA VAL A 100 -1.30 3.91 -2.87
C VAL A 100 -2.49 2.98 -2.74
N GLU A 101 -2.79 2.24 -3.81
CA GLU A 101 -4.01 1.41 -3.89
C GLU A 101 -3.84 0.11 -3.08
N GLY A 102 -2.74 -0.61 -3.32
CA GLY A 102 -2.49 -1.92 -2.73
C GLY A 102 -1.32 -1.96 -1.74
N ILE A 103 -1.34 -2.95 -0.84
CA ILE A 103 -0.23 -3.17 0.10
C ILE A 103 1.09 -3.49 -0.62
N PHE A 104 1.03 -4.19 -1.77
CA PHE A 104 2.23 -4.48 -2.56
C PHE A 104 2.85 -3.25 -3.19
N ASP A 105 2.07 -2.21 -3.47
CA ASP A 105 2.61 -0.93 -3.93
C ASP A 105 3.33 -0.23 -2.78
N ALA A 106 2.73 -0.20 -1.59
CA ALA A 106 3.34 0.40 -0.40
C ALA A 106 4.64 -0.29 -0.02
N LEU A 107 4.66 -1.63 -0.02
CA LEU A 107 5.87 -2.41 0.19
C LEU A 107 6.92 -2.13 -0.89
N SER A 108 6.51 -1.99 -2.15
CA SER A 108 7.45 -1.71 -3.24
C SER A 108 8.11 -0.34 -3.09
N LEU A 109 7.37 0.66 -2.62
CA LEU A 109 7.92 1.96 -2.24
C LEU A 109 8.88 1.86 -1.06
N ALA A 110 8.57 1.02 -0.06
CA ALA A 110 9.45 0.79 1.09
C ALA A 110 10.78 0.11 0.70
N VAL A 111 10.76 -0.84 -0.25
CA VAL A 111 12.01 -1.38 -0.85
C VAL A 111 12.86 -0.26 -1.45
N CYS A 112 12.22 0.80 -1.94
CA CYS A 112 12.88 1.96 -2.53
C CYS A 112 13.20 3.08 -1.51
N GLY A 113 12.98 2.83 -0.22
CA GLY A 113 13.29 3.77 0.87
C GLY A 113 12.18 4.78 1.19
N TRP A 114 10.94 4.54 0.75
CA TRP A 114 9.82 5.46 0.96
C TRP A 114 8.71 4.82 1.79
N SER A 115 8.29 5.50 2.85
CA SER A 115 7.08 5.17 3.61
C SER A 115 5.82 5.42 2.77
N ALA A 116 4.78 4.60 2.98
CA ALA A 116 3.54 4.71 2.22
C ALA A 116 2.33 4.16 2.99
N VAL A 117 1.14 4.58 2.55
CA VAL A 117 -0.15 4.14 3.08
C VAL A 117 -0.95 3.49 1.96
N ALA A 118 -1.31 2.22 2.14
CA ALA A 118 -2.20 1.50 1.23
C ALA A 118 -3.66 1.62 1.68
N THR A 119 -4.52 2.08 0.77
CA THR A 119 -5.95 2.28 1.04
C THR A 119 -6.77 0.99 0.91
N ILE A 120 -6.28 0.02 0.12
CA ILE A 120 -6.94 -1.27 -0.11
C ILE A 120 -8.38 -1.09 -0.63
N GLY A 121 -8.59 -0.03 -1.43
CA GLY A 121 -9.91 0.33 -1.97
C GLY A 121 -10.93 0.73 -0.90
N ARG A 122 -10.48 1.15 0.29
CA ARG A 122 -11.34 1.58 1.40
C ARG A 122 -11.01 3.01 1.83
N TRP A 123 -12.06 3.72 2.23
CA TRP A 123 -11.93 5.07 2.78
C TRP A 123 -11.69 5.02 4.29
N ALA A 124 -10.78 5.89 4.75
CA ALA A 124 -10.53 6.15 6.15
C ALA A 124 -10.99 7.59 6.47
N PRO A 125 -12.07 7.78 7.26
CA PRO A 125 -12.65 9.11 7.52
C PRO A 125 -11.74 10.13 8.18
N TRP A 126 -10.66 9.67 8.82
CA TRP A 126 -9.66 10.53 9.47
C TRP A 126 -8.57 11.01 8.51
N LEU A 127 -8.52 10.51 7.26
CA LEU A 127 -7.51 10.93 6.27
C LEU A 127 -7.52 12.44 5.98
N PRO A 128 -8.67 13.11 5.78
CA PRO A 128 -8.70 14.55 5.51
C PRO A 128 -8.01 15.37 6.61
N GLU A 129 -8.19 14.99 7.87
CA GLU A 129 -7.58 15.69 9.00
C GLU A 129 -6.06 15.52 9.02
N VAL A 130 -5.55 14.30 8.85
CA VAL A 130 -4.09 14.04 8.88
C VAL A 130 -3.37 14.53 7.63
N CYS A 131 -4.09 14.72 6.52
CA CYS A 131 -3.58 15.27 5.28
C CYS A 131 -3.63 16.81 5.22
N ALA A 132 -4.44 17.45 6.08
CA ALA A 132 -4.62 18.88 6.07
C ALA A 132 -3.28 19.64 6.12
N HIS A 133 -3.14 20.63 5.24
CA HIS A 133 -1.96 21.48 5.08
C HIS A 133 -0.67 20.76 4.72
N ARG A 134 -0.74 19.51 4.22
CA ARG A 134 0.40 18.75 3.75
C ARG A 134 0.36 18.58 2.24
N THR A 135 1.53 18.26 1.69
CA THR A 135 1.62 17.70 0.33
C THR A 135 1.42 16.20 0.40
N VAL A 136 0.42 15.71 -0.33
CA VAL A 136 0.07 14.29 -0.43
C VAL A 136 0.27 13.80 -1.84
N TRP A 137 1.04 12.73 -1.98
CA TRP A 137 1.36 12.10 -3.25
C TRP A 137 0.41 10.92 -3.49
N LEU A 138 -0.36 10.98 -4.59
CA LEU A 138 -1.27 9.91 -4.99
C LEU A 138 -0.57 8.98 -5.98
N GLY A 139 -0.06 7.87 -5.45
CA GLY A 139 0.61 6.79 -6.15
C GLY A 139 -0.32 5.65 -6.59
N PHE A 140 -1.56 5.93 -6.97
CA PHE A 140 -2.47 4.90 -7.50
C PHE A 140 -2.04 4.37 -8.87
N ASP A 141 -2.61 3.24 -9.28
CA ASP A 141 -2.33 2.58 -10.56
C ASP A 141 -2.37 3.56 -11.74
N ALA A 142 -1.45 3.41 -12.69
CA ALA A 142 -1.41 4.14 -13.96
C ALA A 142 -2.43 3.56 -14.95
N ASN A 143 -3.71 3.63 -14.60
CA ASN A 143 -4.83 3.21 -15.43
C ASN A 143 -6.08 4.05 -15.12
N ALA A 144 -7.13 3.90 -15.95
CA ALA A 144 -8.36 4.68 -15.79
C ALA A 144 -9.03 4.52 -14.41
N PRO A 145 -9.12 3.31 -13.79
CA PRO A 145 -9.55 3.19 -12.40
C PRO A 145 -8.71 3.99 -11.40
N GLY A 146 -7.38 3.87 -11.45
CA GLY A 146 -6.48 4.58 -10.55
C GLY A 146 -6.51 6.10 -10.73
N ASP A 147 -6.73 6.58 -11.95
CA ASP A 147 -6.88 8.01 -12.22
C ASP A 147 -8.19 8.57 -11.68
N ARG A 148 -9.30 7.81 -11.79
CA ARG A 148 -10.57 8.17 -11.15
C ARG A 148 -10.46 8.20 -9.63
N GLU A 149 -9.75 7.24 -9.06
CA GLU A 149 -9.52 7.21 -7.61
C GLU A 149 -8.64 8.39 -7.17
N ALA A 150 -7.63 8.78 -7.95
CA ALA A 150 -6.81 9.94 -7.66
C ALA A 150 -7.63 11.24 -7.68
N GLU A 151 -8.52 11.38 -8.65
CA GLU A 151 -9.43 12.52 -8.73
C GLU A 151 -10.43 12.54 -7.57
N ARG A 152 -10.97 11.39 -7.18
CA ARG A 152 -11.82 11.26 -5.99
C ARG A 152 -11.08 11.74 -4.73
N PHE A 153 -9.83 11.32 -4.55
CA PHE A 153 -8.99 11.75 -3.43
C PHE A 153 -8.71 13.25 -3.42
N ARG A 154 -8.51 13.87 -4.59
CA ARG A 154 -8.38 15.33 -4.71
C ARG A 154 -9.62 16.07 -4.20
N GLN A 155 -10.81 15.53 -4.46
CA GLN A 155 -12.07 16.14 -4.02
C GLN A 155 -12.32 16.00 -2.52
N VAL A 156 -11.95 14.86 -1.92
CA VAL A 156 -12.19 14.58 -0.49
C VAL A 156 -11.06 15.05 0.43
N LEU A 157 -9.98 15.61 -0.11
CA LEU A 157 -8.86 16.20 0.63
C LEU A 157 -8.73 17.71 0.31
N PRO A 158 -9.76 18.54 0.60
CA PRO A 158 -9.85 19.92 0.11
C PRO A 158 -8.76 20.85 0.67
N ASN A 159 -8.25 20.58 1.87
CA ASN A 159 -7.22 21.39 2.53
C ASN A 159 -5.81 20.83 2.32
N THR A 160 -5.59 20.03 1.27
CA THR A 160 -4.34 19.30 1.02
C THR A 160 -3.79 19.64 -0.35
N THR A 161 -2.47 19.81 -0.46
CA THR A 161 -1.81 19.90 -1.77
C THR A 161 -1.67 18.49 -2.33
N VAL A 162 -2.48 18.14 -3.32
CA VAL A 162 -2.51 16.78 -3.88
C VAL A 162 -1.72 16.71 -5.19
N ILE A 163 -0.65 15.89 -5.19
CA ILE A 163 0.21 15.66 -6.36
C ILE A 163 0.04 14.24 -6.85
N ARG A 164 -0.23 14.07 -8.15
CA ARG A 164 -0.27 12.74 -8.78
C ARG A 164 1.15 12.22 -8.96
N LEU A 165 1.44 11.03 -8.42
CA LEU A 165 2.73 10.35 -8.59
C LEU A 165 2.54 9.10 -9.44
N LEU A 166 3.09 9.10 -10.66
CA LEU A 166 2.99 7.95 -11.57
C LEU A 166 4.21 7.02 -11.43
N PRO A 167 4.00 5.69 -11.49
CA PRO A 167 5.12 4.76 -11.65
C PRO A 167 5.85 5.02 -12.98
N PRO A 168 7.12 4.58 -13.12
CA PRO A 168 7.88 4.69 -14.36
C PRO A 168 7.11 4.21 -15.58
N MET A 169 7.38 4.82 -16.75
CA MET A 169 6.66 4.51 -17.99
C MET A 169 6.60 2.99 -18.27
N ARG A 170 5.43 2.56 -18.80
CA ARG A 170 5.09 1.16 -19.12
C ARG A 170 4.98 0.24 -17.88
N CYS A 171 4.81 0.83 -16.69
CA CYS A 171 4.46 0.12 -15.47
C CYS A 171 3.04 0.51 -15.05
N LYS A 172 2.19 -0.50 -14.83
CA LYS A 172 0.81 -0.29 -14.41
C LYS A 172 0.72 0.18 -12.96
N ASP A 173 1.59 -0.33 -12.11
CA ASP A 173 1.59 -0.11 -10.65
C ASP A 173 3.04 -0.16 -10.12
N TRP A 174 3.22 0.14 -8.83
CA TRP A 174 4.55 0.23 -8.22
C TRP A 174 5.20 -1.14 -8.05
N ASN A 175 4.41 -2.18 -7.80
CA ASN A 175 4.97 -3.54 -7.76
C ASN A 175 5.44 -4.00 -9.15
N THR A 176 4.70 -3.67 -10.21
CA THR A 176 5.15 -3.89 -11.59
C THR A 176 6.43 -3.12 -11.88
N ALA A 177 6.52 -1.86 -11.42
CA ALA A 177 7.73 -1.05 -11.60
C ALA A 177 8.94 -1.69 -10.90
N LEU A 178 8.78 -2.09 -9.64
CA LEU A 178 9.83 -2.74 -8.86
C LEU A 178 10.31 -4.03 -9.54
N VAL A 179 9.39 -4.93 -9.91
CA VAL A 179 9.74 -6.21 -10.53
C VAL A 179 10.40 -6.02 -11.90
N LYS A 180 9.92 -5.08 -12.72
CA LYS A 180 10.45 -4.88 -14.08
C LYS A 180 11.76 -4.08 -14.14
N ARG A 181 11.95 -3.13 -13.23
CA ARG A 181 13.04 -2.15 -13.30
C ARG A 181 14.09 -2.32 -12.22
N GLY A 182 13.77 -3.04 -11.15
CA GLY A 182 14.62 -3.21 -9.98
C GLY A 182 14.59 -2.00 -9.03
N PRO A 183 14.98 -2.22 -7.76
CA PRO A 183 14.81 -1.25 -6.68
C PRO A 183 15.63 0.04 -6.90
N ALA A 184 16.88 -0.07 -7.36
CA ALA A 184 17.74 1.09 -7.56
C ALA A 184 17.18 2.10 -8.59
N VAL A 185 16.60 1.59 -9.69
CA VAL A 185 16.01 2.43 -10.74
C VAL A 185 14.75 3.12 -10.23
N VAL A 186 13.89 2.39 -9.52
CA VAL A 186 12.64 2.96 -8.97
C VAL A 186 12.93 3.95 -7.84
N ALA A 187 13.90 3.68 -6.97
CA ALA A 187 14.32 4.60 -5.91
C ALA A 187 14.84 5.93 -6.47
N ARG A 188 15.67 5.88 -7.53
CA ARG A 188 16.11 7.10 -8.22
C ARG A 188 14.92 7.83 -8.85
N TRP A 189 14.04 7.13 -9.56
CA TRP A 189 12.85 7.72 -10.16
C TRP A 189 11.99 8.47 -9.13
N LEU A 190 11.71 7.85 -7.98
CA LEU A 190 10.95 8.45 -6.90
C LEU A 190 11.63 9.72 -6.38
N ARG A 191 12.94 9.66 -6.11
CA ARG A 191 13.71 10.82 -5.64
C ARG A 191 13.62 11.98 -6.63
N ASP A 192 13.85 11.72 -7.90
CA ASP A 192 13.88 12.77 -8.92
C ASP A 192 12.50 13.43 -9.08
N ASN A 193 11.42 12.66 -9.04
CA ASN A 193 10.05 13.19 -9.19
C ASN A 193 9.54 13.87 -7.92
N ILE A 194 9.86 13.35 -6.73
CA ILE A 194 9.42 13.96 -5.46
C ILE A 194 10.16 15.28 -5.22
N VAL A 195 11.50 15.27 -5.35
CA VAL A 195 12.32 16.49 -5.17
C VAL A 195 12.00 17.54 -6.23
N ALA A 196 11.71 17.15 -7.47
CA ALA A 196 11.35 18.11 -8.51
C ALA A 196 10.04 18.85 -8.19
N ALA A 197 9.01 18.17 -7.70
CA ALA A 197 7.76 18.86 -7.38
C ALA A 197 7.87 19.69 -6.10
N ASP A 198 8.64 19.24 -5.09
CA ASP A 198 8.89 20.06 -3.90
C ASP A 198 9.52 21.41 -4.27
N LYS A 199 10.46 21.43 -5.23
CA LYS A 199 11.07 22.67 -5.74
C LYS A 199 10.10 23.56 -6.52
N ALA A 200 9.07 22.96 -7.14
CA ALA A 200 8.06 23.70 -7.89
C ALA A 200 7.00 24.33 -6.97
N SER A 201 6.70 23.70 -5.82
CA SER A 201 5.72 24.20 -4.85
C SER A 201 6.23 25.32 -3.93
N HIS A 202 7.54 25.60 -3.92
CA HIS A 202 8.17 26.68 -3.15
C HIS A 202 8.57 27.89 -4.01
N ARG A 203 8.08 27.98 -5.24
CA ARG A 203 8.21 29.16 -6.13
C ARG A 203 6.88 29.88 -6.22
#